data_AF-A0A7S3SWD6-F1
#
_entry.id   AF-A0A7S3SWD6-F1
#
_cell.length_a   1.000
_cell.length_b   1.000
_cell.length_c   1.000
_cell.angle_alpha   90.00
_cell.angle_beta   90.00
_cell.angle_gamma   90.00
#
_symmetry.space_group_name_H-M   'P 1'
#
loop_
_entity.id
_entity.type
_entity.pdbx_description
1 polymer ?
#
loop_
_entity_poly.entity_id
_entity_poly.type
_entity_poly.pdbx_seq_one_letter_code
_entity_poly.pdbx_strand_id
1 'polypeptide(L)'
;LGALASVPENIMMEMCQLTKANSIDGCKLAQCDIVYTPFLNLKKEERMDTGSVGFKDESFRTVLKNVEKDKDIVKALEKTRVEKKVDFVKEKEQRDEEERMRR
;
A
#
# COMPACT_ATOMS: atom_id res chain seq x y z
N LEU A 1 2.73 -9.94 14.65
CA LEU A 1 2.88 -8.63 15.31
C LEU A 1 4.28 -8.01 15.19
N GLY A 2 5.35 -8.76 14.88
CA GLY A 2 6.71 -8.21 14.80
C GLY A 2 7.10 -7.44 13.52
N ALA A 3 6.37 -7.60 12.41
CA ALA A 3 6.78 -7.03 11.13
C ALA A 3 6.72 -5.48 11.09
N LEU A 4 5.74 -4.86 11.78
CA LEU A 4 5.68 -3.40 11.88
C LEU A 4 6.73 -2.86 12.87
N ALA A 5 7.07 -3.64 13.89
CA ALA A 5 8.07 -3.26 14.90
C ALA A 5 9.50 -3.22 14.34
N SER A 6 9.78 -3.95 13.26
CA SER A 6 11.08 -3.89 12.56
C SER A 6 11.20 -2.72 11.57
N VAL A 7 10.11 -2.00 11.30
CA VAL A 7 10.13 -0.87 10.36
C VAL A 7 10.52 0.40 11.13
N PRO A 8 11.53 1.15 10.66
CA PRO A 8 11.90 2.44 11.25
C PRO A 8 10.70 3.42 11.28
N GLU A 9 10.60 4.19 12.34
CA GLU A 9 9.48 5.11 12.58
C GLU A 9 9.34 6.15 11.45
N ASN A 10 10.45 6.68 10.93
CA ASN A 10 10.43 7.62 9.81
C ASN A 10 9.77 7.02 8.56
N ILE A 11 10.07 5.76 8.24
CA ILE A 11 9.47 5.05 7.10
C ILE A 11 7.99 4.78 7.37
N MET A 12 7.62 4.47 8.61
CA MET A 12 6.22 4.29 9.01
C MET A 12 5.40 5.57 8.78
N MET A 13 5.96 6.72 9.16
CA MET A 13 5.33 8.02 8.94
C MET A 13 5.23 8.37 7.46
N GLU A 14 6.26 8.13 6.65
CA GLU A 14 6.22 8.31 5.20
C GLU A 14 5.09 7.49 4.54
N MET A 15 4.97 6.22 4.92
CA MET A 15 3.89 5.35 4.43
C MET A 15 2.49 5.85 4.85
N CYS A 16 2.36 6.33 6.09
CA CYS A 16 1.11 6.93 6.58
C CYS A 16 0.71 8.16 5.76
N GLN A 17 1.65 9.07 5.52
CA GLN A 17 1.41 10.30 4.77
C GLN A 17 1.05 9.99 3.31
N LEU A 18 1.75 9.06 2.68
CA LEU A 18 1.44 8.63 1.31
C LEU A 18 0.04 8.02 1.22
N THR A 19 -0.34 7.18 2.19
CA THR A 19 -1.68 6.56 2.25
C THR A 19 -2.77 7.60 2.44
N LYS A 20 -2.58 8.53 3.39
CA LYS A 20 -3.51 9.63 3.64
C LYS A 20 -3.66 10.55 2.43
N ALA A 21 -2.57 10.89 1.76
CA ALA A 21 -2.57 11.78 0.60
C ALA A 21 -3.31 11.18 -0.61
N ASN A 22 -3.24 9.86 -0.79
CA ASN A 22 -3.90 9.15 -1.89
C ASN A 22 -5.30 8.60 -1.55
N SER A 23 -5.79 8.83 -0.33
CA SER A 23 -7.16 8.47 0.05
C SER A 23 -8.16 9.52 -0.43
N ILE A 24 -9.29 9.09 -0.99
CA ILE A 24 -10.35 9.97 -1.51
C ILE A 24 -10.90 10.90 -0.42
N ASP A 25 -11.13 10.36 0.76
CA ASP A 25 -11.67 11.11 1.91
C ASP A 25 -10.58 11.48 2.92
N GLY A 26 -9.63 10.57 3.16
CA GLY A 26 -8.55 10.77 4.13
C GLY A 26 -7.69 11.99 3.82
N CYS A 27 -7.51 12.36 2.54
CA CYS A 27 -6.69 13.51 2.15
C CYS A 27 -7.30 14.87 2.53
N LYS A 28 -8.62 14.92 2.72
CA LYS A 28 -9.41 16.12 3.06
C LYS A 28 -9.50 16.34 4.57
N LEU A 29 -9.44 15.26 5.35
CA LEU A 29 -9.51 15.31 6.82
C LEU A 29 -8.21 15.87 7.41
N ALA A 30 -8.33 16.65 8.49
CA ALA A 30 -7.17 17.18 9.23
C ALA A 30 -6.28 16.03 9.77
N GLN A 31 -6.93 15.03 10.37
CA GLN A 31 -6.32 13.80 10.84
C GLN A 31 -7.17 12.60 10.43
N CYS A 32 -6.55 11.42 10.24
CA CYS A 32 -7.29 10.17 10.03
C CYS A 32 -6.54 8.98 10.60
N ASP A 33 -7.25 7.89 10.87
CA ASP A 33 -6.64 6.64 11.31
C ASP A 33 -6.13 5.84 10.11
N ILE A 34 -4.94 5.26 10.25
CA ILE A 34 -4.31 4.43 9.21
C ILE A 34 -4.21 2.99 9.73
N VAL A 35 -4.69 2.05 8.93
CA VAL A 35 -4.72 0.62 9.29
C VAL A 35 -3.57 -0.11 8.59
N TYR A 36 -2.73 -0.77 9.38
CA TYR A 36 -1.70 -1.68 8.92
C TYR A 36 -2.13 -3.12 9.16
N THR A 37 -1.99 -3.95 8.13
CA THR A 37 -2.21 -5.39 8.24
C THR A 37 -1.18 -6.13 7.38
N PRO A 38 -0.69 -7.30 7.82
CA PRO A 38 0.09 -8.17 6.95
C PRO A 38 -0.73 -8.64 5.74
N PHE A 39 -0.07 -8.81 4.60
CA PHE A 39 -0.69 -9.34 3.36
C PHE A 39 -1.45 -10.66 3.60
N LEU A 40 -0.89 -11.56 4.40
CA LEU A 40 -1.50 -12.86 4.71
C LEU A 40 -2.86 -12.74 5.42
N ASN A 41 -3.12 -11.61 6.09
CA ASN A 41 -4.38 -11.34 6.78
C ASN A 41 -5.44 -10.68 5.87
N LEU A 42 -5.12 -10.35 4.62
CA LEU A 42 -6.12 -9.86 3.67
C LEU A 42 -7.05 -10.99 3.23
N LYS A 43 -8.35 -10.70 3.24
CA LYS A 43 -9.42 -11.59 2.77
C LYS A 43 -10.03 -10.99 1.51
N LYS A 44 -9.98 -11.75 0.42
CA LYS A 44 -10.69 -11.41 -0.82
C LYS A 44 -11.68 -12.53 -1.13
N GLU A 45 -12.93 -12.17 -1.36
CA GLU A 45 -13.99 -13.09 -1.78
C GLU A 45 -14.38 -12.77 -3.22
N GLU A 46 -14.89 -13.77 -3.97
CA GLU A 46 -15.26 -13.62 -5.38
C GLU A 46 -16.36 -12.56 -5.60
N ARG A 47 -17.25 -12.39 -4.62
CA ARG A 47 -18.32 -11.38 -4.63
C ARG A 47 -17.85 -9.94 -4.37
N MET A 48 -16.58 -9.71 -4.04
CA MET A 48 -16.08 -8.38 -3.70
C MET A 48 -15.58 -7.64 -4.93
N ASP A 49 -16.03 -6.40 -5.12
CA ASP A 49 -15.59 -5.52 -6.20
C ASP A 49 -14.07 -5.32 -6.24
N THR A 50 -13.53 -5.03 -7.42
CA THR A 50 -12.10 -4.73 -7.61
C THR A 50 -11.64 -3.64 -6.63
N GLY A 51 -10.51 -3.88 -5.95
CA GLY A 51 -9.99 -2.99 -4.91
C GLY A 51 -10.57 -3.19 -3.51
N SER A 52 -11.72 -3.85 -3.37
CA SER A 52 -12.31 -4.16 -2.06
C SER A 52 -11.66 -5.39 -1.42
N VAL A 53 -11.24 -5.25 -0.17
CA VAL A 53 -10.64 -6.32 0.64
C VAL A 53 -11.19 -6.26 2.08
N GLY A 54 -11.30 -7.42 2.71
CA GLY A 54 -11.57 -7.54 4.15
C GLY A 54 -10.36 -8.05 4.93
N PHE A 55 -10.54 -8.29 6.22
CA PHE A 55 -9.55 -8.94 7.08
C PHE A 55 -9.97 -10.37 7.41
N LYS A 56 -9.01 -11.29 7.53
CA LYS A 56 -9.27 -12.65 8.03
C LYS A 56 -9.45 -12.64 9.55
N ASP A 57 -8.58 -11.91 10.24
CA ASP A 57 -8.60 -11.69 11.68
C ASP A 57 -8.45 -10.19 11.98
N GLU A 58 -9.42 -9.65 12.71
CA GLU A 58 -9.47 -8.26 13.13
C GLU A 58 -8.36 -7.90 14.13
N SER A 59 -7.95 -8.84 14.98
CA SER A 59 -6.92 -8.61 16.02
C SER A 59 -5.50 -8.46 15.44
N PHE A 60 -5.30 -8.92 14.21
CA PHE A 60 -4.00 -8.85 13.52
C PHE A 60 -3.77 -7.51 12.81
N ARG A 61 -4.75 -6.60 12.82
CA ARG A 61 -4.57 -5.23 12.31
C ARG A 61 -4.00 -4.33 13.40
N THR A 62 -3.12 -3.43 13.01
CA THR A 62 -2.63 -2.34 13.85
C THR A 62 -3.19 -1.03 13.33
N VAL A 63 -3.71 -0.18 14.21
CA VAL A 63 -4.27 1.11 13.83
C VAL A 63 -3.38 2.21 14.40
N LEU A 64 -2.77 3.01 13.53
CA LEU A 64 -2.16 4.27 13.91
C LEU A 64 -3.25 5.34 13.90
N LYS A 65 -3.51 5.88 15.09
CA LYS A 65 -4.58 6.85 15.30
C LYS A 65 -4.11 8.27 15.03
N ASN A 66 -5.04 9.11 14.56
CA ASN A 66 -4.83 10.56 14.43
C ASN A 66 -3.58 10.95 13.63
N VAL A 67 -3.36 10.32 12.47
CA VAL A 67 -2.28 10.73 11.57
C VAL A 67 -2.63 12.10 10.98
N GLU A 68 -1.93 13.12 11.45
CA GLU A 68 -2.00 14.48 10.94
C GLU A 68 -1.40 14.59 9.54
N LYS A 69 -1.78 15.63 8.81
CA LYS A 69 -1.29 15.86 7.46
C LYS A 69 0.07 16.57 7.47
N ASP A 70 1.10 15.89 7.00
CA ASP A 70 2.40 16.48 6.72
C ASP A 70 2.62 16.60 5.21
N LYS A 71 2.66 17.84 4.70
CA LYS A 71 2.83 18.11 3.27
C LYS A 71 4.28 18.02 2.81
N ASP A 72 5.24 18.18 3.70
CA ASP A 72 6.65 18.25 3.32
C ASP A 72 7.19 16.85 3.03
N ILE A 73 6.76 15.87 3.83
CA ILE A 73 7.00 14.44 3.56
C ILE A 73 6.43 14.05 2.18
N VAL A 74 5.17 14.38 1.89
CA VAL A 74 4.53 14.02 0.61
C VAL A 74 5.26 14.67 -0.57
N LYS A 75 5.65 15.93 -0.45
CA LYS A 75 6.42 16.63 -1.50
C LYS A 75 7.79 16.01 -1.72
N ALA A 76 8.47 15.57 -0.66
CA ALA A 76 9.76 14.91 -0.78
C ALA A 76 9.63 13.59 -1.55
N LEU A 77 8.62 12.77 -1.22
CA LEU A 77 8.32 11.52 -1.92
C LEU A 77 8.01 11.76 -3.40
N GLU A 78 7.14 12.73 -3.72
CA GLU A 78 6.74 13.01 -5.09
C GLU A 78 7.90 13.50 -5.96
N LYS A 79 8.88 14.24 -5.40
CA LYS A 79 10.10 14.63 -6.12
C LYS A 79 10.95 13.44 -6.56
N THR A 80 10.91 12.34 -5.82
CA THR A 80 11.66 11.11 -6.12
C THR A 80 10.87 10.10 -6.94
N ARG A 81 9.58 10.37 -7.19
CA ARG A 81 8.69 9.47 -7.93
C ARG A 81 9.12 9.41 -9.39
N VAL A 82 9.36 8.19 -9.86
CA VAL A 82 9.64 7.90 -11.27
C VAL A 82 8.53 7.01 -11.81
N GLU A 83 7.74 7.53 -12.74
CA GLU A 83 6.71 6.74 -13.42
C GLU A 83 7.28 6.10 -14.68
N LYS A 84 7.30 4.77 -14.72
CA LYS A 84 7.61 4.01 -15.93
C LYS A 84 6.29 3.55 -16.55
N LYS A 85 6.04 3.90 -17.80
CA LYS A 85 4.96 3.29 -18.58
C LYS A 85 5.43 1.91 -19.03
N VAL A 86 4.96 0.89 -18.33
CA VAL A 86 5.22 -0.51 -18.64
C VAL A 86 4.00 -1.08 -19.34
N ASP A 87 4.22 -1.75 -20.47
CA ASP A 87 3.19 -2.56 -21.12
C ASP A 87 3.16 -3.93 -20.43
N PHE A 88 2.25 -4.08 -19.47
CA PHE A 88 2.14 -5.29 -18.65
C PHE A 88 1.79 -6.54 -19.46
N VAL A 89 1.12 -6.39 -20.62
CA VAL A 89 0.79 -7.52 -21.48
C VAL A 89 2.09 -8.03 -22.12
N LYS A 90 2.87 -7.13 -22.69
CA LYS A 90 4.13 -7.47 -23.35
C LYS A 90 5.17 -8.04 -22.39
N GLU A 91 5.32 -7.50 -21.18
CA GLU A 91 6.24 -8.05 -20.17
C GLU A 91 5.82 -9.46 -19.72
N LYS A 92 4.51 -9.69 -19.57
CA LYS A 92 4.00 -11.02 -19.20
C LYS A 92 4.28 -12.03 -20.32
N GLU A 93 4.01 -11.68 -21.58
CA GLU A 93 4.25 -12.55 -22.73
C GLU A 93 5.73 -12.90 -22.86
N GLN A 94 6.63 -11.93 -22.69
CA GLN A 94 8.08 -12.17 -22.70
C GLN A 94 8.51 -13.13 -21.59
N ARG A 95 8.03 -12.94 -20.36
CA ARG A 95 8.33 -13.85 -19.25
C ARG A 95 7.80 -15.26 -19.51
N ASP A 96 6.57 -15.37 -20.00
CA ASP A 96 5.92 -16.66 -20.29
C ASP A 96 6.62 -17.38 -21.47
N GLU A 97 7.16 -16.65 -22.46
CA GLU A 97 8.03 -17.18 -23.52
C GLU A 97 9.39 -17.66 -23.01
N GLU A 98 10.07 -16.88 -22.18
CA GLU A 98 11.35 -17.24 -21.56
C GLU A 98 11.21 -18.50 -20.68
N GLU A 99 10.12 -18.61 -19.90
CA GLU A 99 9.84 -19.80 -19.09
C GLU A 99 9.59 -21.04 -19.96
N ARG A 100 8.93 -20.88 -21.13
CA ARG A 100 8.76 -21.98 -22.09
C ARG A 100 10.08 -22.42 -22.73
N MET A 101 10.97 -21.48 -23.04
CA MET A 101 12.27 -21.78 -23.65
C MET A 101 13.26 -22.41 -22.66
N ARG A 102 13.06 -22.22 -21.36
CA ARG A 102 13.86 -22.81 -20.29
C ARG A 102 13.43 -24.24 -19.91
N ARG A 103 12.25 -24.67 -20.36
CA ARG A 103 11.74 -26.03 -20.21
C ARG A 103 12.20 -26.93 -21.35
#